data_AF-A0A7C7EEP4-F1
#
_entry.id   AF-A0A7C7EEP4-F1
#
_cell.length_a   1.000
_cell.length_b   1.000
_cell.length_c   1.000
_cell.angle_alpha   90.00
_cell.angle_beta   90.00
_cell.angle_gamma   90.00
#
_symmetry.space_group_name_H-M   'P 1'
#
loop_
_entity.id
_entity.type
_entity.pdbx_description
1 polymer ?
#
loop_
_entity_poly.entity_id
_entity_poly.type
_entity_poly.pdbx_seq_one_letter_code
_entity_poly.pdbx_strand_id
1 'polypeptide(L)'
;MKSKKQKMIDFLLKNANPSIKRRIKSEILHNLTADETVLYQEQIIQEEMIQRIIACQQENGWIGKSLHGGLDTQESATKYLAEKAVDKETPVLKRAMEAFASIPLDDWCYDTRGKIIDEFKVTGHGHNLIRCAYIARAGYDDVIDISPQIQLSLDCFQRVLEVDSVLDITHPIRGGKHLVFNDNEKWPCRYHLDILAHTSSWKNEQNIKIIADEWGPYGGFRLETDWKSRTRKACDITFRALLILHYANEGV
;
A
#
# COMPACT_ATOMS: atom_id res chain seq x y z
N MET A 1 -37.94 -1.40 -2.04
CA MET A 1 -37.13 -0.37 -1.34
C MET A 1 -35.66 -0.67 -1.59
N LYS A 2 -34.82 0.30 -2.02
CA LYS A 2 -33.39 0.01 -2.31
C LYS A 2 -32.66 -0.45 -1.03
N SER A 3 -31.76 -1.43 -1.16
CA SER A 3 -30.89 -1.89 -0.05
C SER A 3 -29.96 -0.78 0.43
N LYS A 4 -29.42 -0.88 1.66
CA LYS A 4 -28.44 0.10 2.19
C LYS A 4 -27.22 0.21 1.25
N LYS A 5 -26.70 -0.91 0.76
CA LYS A 5 -25.60 -0.98 -0.22
C LYS A 5 -25.91 -0.22 -1.51
N GLN A 6 -27.09 -0.45 -2.10
CA GLN A 6 -27.45 0.23 -3.35
C GLN A 6 -27.59 1.75 -3.18
N LYS A 7 -28.15 2.20 -2.05
CA LYS A 7 -28.24 3.65 -1.76
C LYS A 7 -26.87 4.32 -1.70
N MET A 8 -25.86 3.64 -1.14
CA MET A 8 -24.48 4.14 -1.08
C MET A 8 -23.85 4.22 -2.47
N ILE A 9 -24.01 3.17 -3.29
CA ILE A 9 -23.52 3.14 -4.68
C ILE A 9 -24.12 4.29 -5.49
N ASP A 10 -25.44 4.46 -5.45
CA ASP A 10 -26.13 5.52 -6.21
C ASP A 10 -25.64 6.92 -5.78
N PHE A 11 -25.42 7.13 -4.48
CA PHE A 11 -24.91 8.38 -3.95
C PHE A 11 -23.50 8.68 -4.47
N LEU A 12 -22.60 7.69 -4.47
CA LEU A 12 -21.23 7.87 -4.95
C LEU A 12 -21.16 8.05 -6.46
N LEU A 13 -21.92 7.27 -7.24
CA LEU A 13 -21.98 7.44 -8.70
C LEU A 13 -22.56 8.79 -9.11
N LYS A 14 -23.41 9.41 -8.28
CA LYS A 14 -23.92 10.76 -8.53
C LYS A 14 -22.90 11.84 -8.16
N ASN A 15 -22.25 11.73 -7.00
CA ASN A 15 -21.57 12.87 -6.37
C ASN A 15 -20.04 12.76 -6.30
N ALA A 16 -19.46 11.57 -6.44
CA ALA A 16 -18.02 11.37 -6.23
C ALA A 16 -17.17 11.88 -7.41
N ASN A 17 -15.86 11.94 -7.19
CA ASN A 17 -14.90 12.27 -8.24
C ASN A 17 -14.76 11.12 -9.27
N PRO A 18 -14.13 11.37 -10.43
CA PRO A 18 -13.96 10.38 -11.50
C PRO A 18 -13.27 9.08 -11.05
N SER A 19 -12.24 9.17 -10.21
CA SER A 19 -11.52 8.00 -9.67
C SER A 19 -12.45 7.07 -8.87
N ILE A 20 -13.27 7.61 -7.96
CA ILE A 20 -14.21 6.80 -7.18
C ILE A 20 -15.27 6.17 -8.09
N LYS A 21 -15.81 6.94 -9.05
CA LYS A 21 -16.80 6.44 -10.01
C LYS A 21 -16.23 5.28 -10.84
N ARG A 22 -15.01 5.44 -11.35
CA ARG A 22 -14.26 4.43 -12.08
C ARG A 22 -14.09 3.15 -11.26
N ARG A 23 -13.61 3.27 -10.02
CA ARG A 23 -13.40 2.11 -9.12
C ARG A 23 -14.70 1.40 -8.78
N ILE A 24 -15.79 2.12 -8.50
CA ILE A 24 -17.11 1.48 -8.27
C ILE A 24 -17.54 0.65 -9.48
N LYS A 25 -17.41 1.20 -10.68
CA LYS A 25 -17.82 0.51 -11.91
C LYS A 25 -16.93 -0.68 -12.27
N SER A 26 -15.63 -0.60 -12.01
CA SER A 26 -14.67 -1.67 -12.34
C SER A 26 -14.59 -2.76 -11.27
N GLU A 27 -14.54 -2.38 -9.99
CA GLU A 27 -14.22 -3.28 -8.87
C GLU A 27 -15.45 -3.77 -8.10
N ILE A 28 -16.57 -3.04 -8.14
CA ILE A 28 -17.78 -3.39 -7.37
C ILE A 28 -18.91 -3.86 -8.28
N LEU A 29 -19.20 -3.10 -9.35
CA LEU A 29 -20.30 -3.39 -10.26
C LEU A 29 -19.87 -4.22 -11.47
N HIS A 30 -18.57 -4.27 -11.75
CA HIS A 30 -17.98 -4.97 -12.91
C HIS A 30 -18.68 -4.65 -14.24
N ASN A 31 -19.04 -3.38 -14.44
CA ASN A 31 -19.80 -2.90 -15.60
C ASN A 31 -19.23 -1.61 -16.22
N LEU A 32 -17.95 -1.31 -15.98
CA LEU A 32 -17.24 -0.19 -16.61
C LEU A 32 -17.10 -0.44 -18.12
N THR A 33 -17.55 0.50 -18.95
CA THR A 33 -17.41 0.39 -20.41
C THR A 33 -16.08 0.97 -20.91
N ALA A 34 -15.72 0.69 -22.17
CA ALA A 34 -14.54 1.27 -22.80
C ALA A 34 -14.60 2.81 -22.86
N ASP A 35 -15.76 3.37 -23.26
CA ASP A 35 -15.95 4.82 -23.32
C ASP A 35 -15.86 5.48 -21.95
N GLU A 36 -16.43 4.85 -20.91
CA GLU A 36 -16.32 5.34 -19.54
C GLU A 36 -14.89 5.24 -19.01
N THR A 37 -14.15 4.22 -19.42
CA THR A 37 -12.73 4.07 -19.07
C THR A 37 -11.92 5.25 -19.60
N VAL A 38 -12.08 5.57 -20.89
CA VAL A 38 -11.40 6.72 -21.53
C VAL A 38 -11.82 8.02 -20.85
N LEU A 39 -13.12 8.25 -20.68
CA LEU A 39 -13.66 9.47 -20.07
C LEU A 39 -13.11 9.70 -18.65
N TYR A 40 -13.15 8.68 -17.79
CA TYR A 40 -12.64 8.84 -16.43
C TYR A 40 -11.14 9.03 -16.41
N GLN A 41 -10.39 8.33 -17.27
CA GLN A 41 -8.94 8.49 -17.35
C GLN A 41 -8.56 9.91 -17.76
N GLU A 42 -9.22 10.47 -18.78
CA GLU A 42 -9.01 11.87 -19.19
C GLU A 42 -9.27 12.83 -18.02
N GLN A 43 -10.38 12.66 -17.31
CA GLN A 43 -10.71 13.52 -16.17
C GLN A 43 -9.73 13.39 -15.01
N ILE A 44 -9.28 12.17 -14.68
CA ILE A 44 -8.31 11.91 -13.62
C ILE A 44 -6.98 12.58 -13.96
N ILE A 45 -6.52 12.45 -15.20
CA ILE A 45 -5.22 13.01 -15.63
C ILE A 45 -5.21 14.53 -15.53
N GLN A 46 -6.32 15.21 -15.79
CA GLN A 46 -6.41 16.67 -15.71
C GLN A 46 -6.47 17.22 -14.28
N GLU A 47 -6.54 16.37 -13.24
CA GLU A 47 -6.54 16.86 -11.86
C GLU A 47 -5.23 17.58 -11.52
N GLU A 48 -5.33 18.72 -10.82
CA GLU A 48 -4.18 19.58 -10.48
C GLU A 48 -3.05 18.80 -9.80
N MET A 49 -3.39 17.90 -8.87
CA MET A 49 -2.38 17.08 -8.20
C MET A 49 -1.68 16.11 -9.17
N ILE A 50 -2.41 15.50 -10.10
CA ILE A 50 -1.80 14.60 -11.09
C ILE A 50 -0.86 15.39 -12.01
N GLN A 51 -1.27 16.57 -12.45
CA GLN A 51 -0.41 17.46 -13.23
C GLN A 51 0.85 17.89 -12.46
N ARG A 52 0.74 18.15 -11.15
CA ARG A 52 1.90 18.42 -10.29
C ARG A 52 2.85 17.23 -10.20
N ILE A 53 2.34 16.01 -10.05
CA ILE A 53 3.15 14.78 -10.06
C ILE A 53 3.87 14.62 -11.40
N ILE A 54 3.15 14.80 -12.52
CA ILE A 54 3.73 14.72 -13.86
C ILE A 54 4.88 15.72 -14.01
N ALA A 55 4.72 16.96 -13.53
CA ALA A 55 5.76 17.99 -13.58
C ALA A 55 7.00 17.66 -12.72
N CYS A 56 6.87 16.77 -11.73
CA CYS A 56 7.98 16.29 -10.91
C CYS A 56 8.74 15.11 -11.54
N GLN A 57 8.24 14.53 -12.64
CA GLN A 57 8.90 13.39 -13.28
C GLN A 57 10.13 13.83 -14.08
N GLN A 58 11.27 13.24 -13.74
CA GLN A 58 12.56 13.47 -14.39
C GLN A 58 12.67 12.73 -15.74
N GLU A 59 13.75 13.00 -16.48
CA GLU A 59 14.02 12.37 -17.78
C GLU A 59 14.16 10.84 -17.67
N ASN A 60 14.76 10.34 -16.60
CA ASN A 60 14.91 8.90 -16.32
C ASN A 60 13.62 8.22 -15.81
N GLY A 61 12.50 8.95 -15.72
CA GLY A 61 11.20 8.43 -15.27
C GLY A 61 10.98 8.50 -13.75
N TRP A 62 12.02 8.79 -12.96
CA TRP A 62 11.89 8.97 -11.52
C TRP A 62 11.08 10.23 -11.19
N ILE A 63 10.20 10.16 -10.21
CA ILE A 63 9.36 11.28 -9.75
C ILE A 63 9.99 11.88 -8.51
N GLY A 64 10.26 13.18 -8.56
CA GLY A 64 10.85 13.89 -7.42
C GLY A 64 12.35 13.71 -7.33
N LYS A 65 12.93 13.97 -6.15
CA LYS A 65 14.39 13.87 -5.89
C LYS A 65 14.77 12.79 -4.88
N SER A 66 13.78 12.21 -4.22
CA SER A 66 13.93 11.24 -3.14
C SER A 66 12.94 10.08 -3.30
N LEU A 67 13.21 8.96 -2.61
CA LEU A 67 12.25 7.87 -2.54
C LEU A 67 11.05 8.26 -1.68
N HIS A 68 11.31 8.74 -0.46
CA HIS A 68 10.29 8.91 0.59
C HIS A 68 10.07 10.38 0.94
N GLY A 69 8.83 10.76 1.28
CA GLY A 69 8.49 12.11 1.73
C GLY A 69 7.15 12.61 1.21
N GLY A 70 7.11 13.87 0.76
CA GLY A 70 5.93 14.53 0.23
C GLY A 70 5.39 13.91 -1.07
N LEU A 71 4.31 14.46 -1.61
CA LEU A 71 3.70 13.98 -2.87
C LEU A 71 4.63 14.09 -4.08
N ASP A 72 5.71 14.86 -3.97
CA ASP A 72 6.79 15.06 -4.93
C ASP A 72 7.93 14.04 -4.75
N THR A 73 7.61 12.81 -4.32
CA THR A 73 8.57 11.72 -4.15
C THR A 73 8.09 10.47 -4.86
N GLN A 74 9.01 9.58 -5.23
CA GLN A 74 8.71 8.41 -6.05
C GLN A 74 7.65 7.51 -5.38
N GLU A 75 7.77 7.26 -4.08
CA GLU A 75 6.80 6.50 -3.29
C GLU A 75 5.42 7.16 -3.30
N SER A 76 5.35 8.40 -2.81
CA SER A 76 4.06 9.06 -2.57
C SER A 76 3.33 9.37 -3.87
N ALA A 77 4.06 9.74 -4.93
CA ALA A 77 3.49 9.97 -6.24
C ALA A 77 2.94 8.69 -6.86
N THR A 78 3.72 7.60 -6.86
CA THR A 78 3.26 6.31 -7.39
C THR A 78 2.02 5.82 -6.64
N LYS A 79 2.06 5.89 -5.30
CA LYS A 79 0.92 5.56 -4.45
C LYS A 79 -0.31 6.35 -4.87
N TYR A 80 -0.17 7.66 -5.03
CA TYR A 80 -1.27 8.54 -5.39
C TYR A 80 -1.83 8.21 -6.78
N LEU A 81 -0.97 8.03 -7.79
CA LEU A 81 -1.38 7.62 -9.14
C LEU A 81 -2.19 6.31 -9.11
N ALA A 82 -1.68 5.31 -8.38
CA ALA A 82 -2.37 4.03 -8.22
C ALA A 82 -3.73 4.21 -7.51
N GLU A 83 -3.78 4.91 -6.36
CA GLU A 83 -5.02 5.16 -5.62
C GLU A 83 -6.07 5.91 -6.47
N LYS A 84 -5.61 6.83 -7.33
CA LYS A 84 -6.45 7.56 -8.28
C LYS A 84 -6.94 6.72 -9.46
N ALA A 85 -6.54 5.45 -9.57
CA ALA A 85 -6.88 4.56 -10.68
C ALA A 85 -6.37 5.10 -12.03
N VAL A 86 -5.15 5.65 -12.04
CA VAL A 86 -4.44 5.96 -13.28
C VAL A 86 -4.06 4.65 -13.97
N ASP A 87 -4.37 4.55 -15.26
CA ASP A 87 -4.05 3.36 -16.05
C ASP A 87 -2.56 3.03 -16.05
N LYS A 88 -2.25 1.73 -15.98
CA LYS A 88 -0.87 1.24 -15.93
C LYS A 88 -0.03 1.77 -17.10
N GLU A 89 -0.60 1.79 -18.31
CA GLU A 89 0.08 2.25 -19.53
C GLU A 89 0.17 3.77 -19.67
N THR A 90 -0.36 4.55 -18.72
CA THR A 90 -0.21 6.01 -18.74
C THR A 90 1.28 6.37 -18.63
N PRO A 91 1.82 7.27 -19.48
CA PRO A 91 3.26 7.56 -19.51
C PRO A 91 3.88 7.86 -18.16
N VAL A 92 3.20 8.63 -17.30
CA VAL A 92 3.73 8.97 -15.97
C VAL A 92 3.91 7.75 -15.06
N LEU A 93 2.92 6.85 -15.01
CA LEU A 93 2.99 5.66 -14.16
C LEU A 93 3.95 4.63 -14.74
N LYS A 94 3.88 4.39 -16.05
CA LYS A 94 4.77 3.47 -16.76
C LYS A 94 6.23 3.82 -16.59
N ARG A 95 6.60 5.08 -16.84
CA ARG A 95 7.99 5.53 -16.67
C ARG A 95 8.46 5.49 -15.22
N ALA A 96 7.57 5.72 -14.26
CA ALA A 96 7.91 5.56 -12.85
C ALA A 96 8.21 4.09 -12.50
N MET A 97 7.47 3.14 -13.07
CA MET A 97 7.71 1.71 -12.86
C MET A 97 8.98 1.23 -13.57
N GLU A 98 9.24 1.73 -14.78
CA GLU A 98 10.51 1.52 -15.48
C GLU A 98 11.69 2.03 -14.64
N ALA A 99 11.57 3.23 -14.05
CA ALA A 99 12.59 3.77 -13.16
C ALA A 99 12.81 2.90 -11.91
N PHE A 100 11.74 2.41 -11.28
CA PHE A 100 11.88 1.42 -10.20
C PHE A 100 12.59 0.16 -10.66
N ALA A 101 12.27 -0.37 -11.85
CA ALA A 101 12.87 -1.59 -12.36
C ALA A 101 14.36 -1.43 -12.68
N SER A 102 14.76 -0.29 -13.26
CA SER A 102 16.10 -0.11 -13.83
C SER A 102 17.10 0.59 -12.92
N ILE A 103 16.67 1.47 -12.01
CA ILE A 103 17.59 2.27 -11.20
C ILE A 103 18.13 1.41 -10.04
N PRO A 104 19.47 1.28 -9.89
CA PRO A 104 20.10 0.54 -8.80
C PRO A 104 19.72 1.06 -7.41
N LEU A 105 19.63 0.17 -6.43
CA LEU A 105 19.20 0.51 -5.06
C LEU A 105 20.23 1.37 -4.29
N ASP A 106 21.48 1.44 -4.76
CA ASP A 106 22.52 2.31 -4.24
C ASP A 106 22.54 3.70 -4.91
N ASP A 107 21.64 3.96 -5.86
CA ASP A 107 21.49 5.28 -6.47
C ASP A 107 21.06 6.33 -5.43
N TRP A 108 21.52 7.55 -5.64
CA TRP A 108 21.25 8.68 -4.76
C TRP A 108 19.77 9.07 -4.71
N CYS A 109 18.98 8.74 -5.74
CA CYS A 109 17.53 8.99 -5.74
C CYS A 109 16.80 8.23 -4.61
N TYR A 110 17.42 7.18 -4.06
CA TYR A 110 16.90 6.44 -2.91
C TYR A 110 17.32 7.06 -1.57
N ASP A 111 18.02 8.18 -1.53
CA ASP A 111 18.61 8.80 -0.32
C ASP A 111 19.58 7.89 0.45
N THR A 112 20.10 6.86 -0.21
CA THR A 112 20.97 5.83 0.39
C THR A 112 22.41 6.27 0.58
N ARG A 113 22.83 7.33 -0.12
CA ARG A 113 24.25 7.76 -0.21
C ARG A 113 25.17 6.58 -0.59
N GLY A 114 24.72 5.73 -1.52
CA GLY A 114 25.47 4.55 -1.97
C GLY A 114 25.34 3.30 -1.08
N LYS A 115 24.46 3.31 -0.07
CA LYS A 115 24.31 2.17 0.86
C LYS A 115 23.07 1.35 0.57
N ILE A 116 23.28 0.06 0.30
CA ILE A 116 22.19 -0.91 0.23
C ILE A 116 21.87 -1.39 1.65
N ILE A 117 20.58 -1.36 1.99
CA ILE A 117 20.06 -1.97 3.22
C ILE A 117 19.39 -3.26 2.79
N ASP A 118 19.91 -4.37 3.30
CA ASP A 118 19.41 -5.72 3.05
C ASP A 118 18.15 -5.96 3.88
N GLU A 119 16.98 -5.84 3.23
CA GLU A 119 15.67 -6.02 3.89
C GLU A 119 15.43 -7.43 4.44
N PHE A 120 16.22 -8.42 4.02
CA PHE A 120 16.15 -9.79 4.55
C PHE A 120 16.88 -9.92 5.89
N LYS A 121 17.77 -8.97 6.22
CA LYS A 121 18.53 -8.95 7.48
C LYS A 121 18.00 -7.91 8.46
N VAL A 122 17.49 -6.79 7.96
CA VAL A 122 17.04 -5.66 8.78
C VAL A 122 15.53 -5.54 8.71
N THR A 123 14.89 -5.88 9.82
CA THR A 123 13.45 -5.92 9.97
C THR A 123 12.75 -4.62 9.55
N GLY A 124 11.79 -4.74 8.63
CA GLY A 124 10.91 -3.64 8.22
C GLY A 124 11.63 -2.46 7.56
N HIS A 125 12.88 -2.64 7.13
CA HIS A 125 13.71 -1.60 6.52
C HIS A 125 14.23 -2.06 5.16
N GLY A 126 14.52 -1.12 4.26
CA GLY A 126 15.10 -1.40 2.95
C GLY A 126 14.32 -0.72 1.84
N HIS A 127 15.05 -0.06 0.95
CA HIS A 127 14.45 0.72 -0.15
C HIS A 127 13.74 -0.19 -1.16
N ASN A 128 14.20 -1.44 -1.29
CA ASN A 128 13.59 -2.40 -2.18
C ASN A 128 12.24 -2.94 -1.66
N LEU A 129 12.07 -3.07 -0.33
CA LEU A 129 10.78 -3.39 0.28
C LEU A 129 9.73 -2.31 -0.05
N ILE A 130 10.11 -1.05 0.06
CA ILE A 130 9.26 0.11 -0.29
C ILE A 130 8.95 0.08 -1.78
N ARG A 131 9.97 -0.03 -2.65
CA ARG A 131 9.84 -0.15 -4.11
C ARG A 131 8.84 -1.25 -4.49
N CYS A 132 8.99 -2.46 -3.94
CA CYS A 132 8.15 -3.61 -4.28
C CYS A 132 6.70 -3.41 -3.84
N ALA A 133 6.45 -2.75 -2.70
CA ALA A 133 5.10 -2.41 -2.26
C ALA A 133 4.37 -1.49 -3.26
N TYR A 134 5.10 -0.58 -3.92
CA TYR A 134 4.50 0.32 -4.91
C TYR A 134 4.42 -0.26 -6.31
N ILE A 135 5.33 -1.17 -6.68
CA ILE A 135 5.18 -2.02 -7.88
C ILE A 135 3.91 -2.87 -7.76
N ALA A 136 3.72 -3.56 -6.63
CA ALA A 136 2.52 -4.35 -6.35
C ALA A 136 1.25 -3.49 -6.44
N ARG A 137 1.23 -2.36 -5.73
CA ARG A 137 0.08 -1.44 -5.70
C ARG A 137 -0.27 -0.86 -7.08
N ALA A 138 0.74 -0.63 -7.93
CA ALA A 138 0.52 -0.16 -9.30
C ALA A 138 0.06 -1.28 -10.27
N GLY A 139 0.04 -2.53 -9.83
CA GLY A 139 -0.33 -3.70 -10.64
C GLY A 139 0.74 -4.05 -11.68
N TYR A 140 2.01 -3.97 -11.27
CA TYR A 140 3.19 -4.26 -12.11
C TYR A 140 3.94 -5.53 -11.68
N ASP A 141 3.39 -6.31 -10.74
CA ASP A 141 3.95 -7.58 -10.28
C ASP A 141 3.87 -8.71 -11.34
N ASP A 142 3.16 -8.47 -12.45
CA ASP A 142 3.14 -9.31 -13.65
C ASP A 142 4.31 -9.04 -14.61
N VAL A 143 4.96 -7.87 -14.50
CA VAL A 143 6.05 -7.41 -15.38
C VAL A 143 7.38 -7.31 -14.64
N ILE A 144 7.35 -6.91 -13.36
CA ILE A 144 8.54 -6.77 -12.51
C ILE A 144 8.48 -7.85 -11.43
N ASP A 145 9.47 -8.74 -11.42
CA ASP A 145 9.54 -9.80 -10.43
C ASP A 145 9.76 -9.22 -9.02
N ILE A 146 8.74 -9.38 -8.17
CA ILE A 146 8.77 -9.05 -6.74
C ILE A 146 8.48 -10.29 -5.89
N SER A 147 8.56 -11.49 -6.46
CA SER A 147 8.29 -12.74 -5.76
C SER A 147 9.14 -12.94 -4.49
N PRO A 148 10.42 -12.50 -4.41
CA PRO A 148 11.17 -12.59 -3.16
C PRO A 148 10.55 -11.75 -2.03
N GLN A 149 10.01 -10.57 -2.36
CA GLN A 149 9.38 -9.67 -1.39
C GLN A 149 7.96 -10.12 -1.02
N ILE A 150 7.25 -10.82 -1.91
CA ILE A 150 6.00 -11.51 -1.57
C ILE A 150 6.30 -12.62 -0.55
N GLN A 151 7.31 -13.45 -0.79
CA GLN A 151 7.69 -14.52 0.13
C GLN A 151 8.18 -13.96 1.47
N LEU A 152 9.04 -12.94 1.46
CA LEU A 152 9.47 -12.25 2.68
C LEU A 152 8.27 -11.71 3.47
N SER A 153 7.26 -11.15 2.79
CA SER A 153 6.04 -10.66 3.44
C SER A 153 5.27 -11.79 4.12
N LEU A 154 5.08 -12.94 3.44
CA LEU A 154 4.44 -14.12 4.04
C LEU A 154 5.22 -14.61 5.26
N ASP A 155 6.55 -14.74 5.14
CA ASP A 155 7.40 -15.22 6.23
C ASP A 155 7.31 -14.28 7.45
N CYS A 156 7.28 -12.96 7.22
CA CYS A 156 7.10 -11.97 8.28
C CYS A 156 5.77 -12.15 9.01
N PHE A 157 4.66 -12.36 8.30
CA PHE A 157 3.36 -12.62 8.93
C PHE A 157 3.32 -13.98 9.63
N GLN A 158 3.88 -15.03 9.04
CA GLN A 158 3.98 -16.34 9.68
C GLN A 158 4.77 -16.27 11.00
N ARG A 159 5.82 -15.44 11.05
CA ARG A 159 6.69 -15.31 12.23
C ARG A 159 5.94 -14.79 13.46
N VAL A 160 4.89 -13.99 13.30
CA VAL A 160 4.10 -13.46 14.43
C VAL A 160 3.38 -14.57 15.19
N LEU A 161 2.95 -15.64 14.50
CA LEU A 161 2.34 -16.85 15.12
C LEU A 161 3.33 -17.66 15.97
N GLU A 162 4.64 -17.40 15.85
CA GLU A 162 5.71 -18.17 16.48
C GLU A 162 6.36 -17.45 17.66
N VAL A 163 5.84 -16.28 18.05
CA VAL A 163 6.45 -15.39 19.05
C VAL A 163 5.54 -15.28 20.27
N ASP A 164 6.06 -15.64 21.43
CA ASP A 164 5.34 -15.58 22.70
C ASP A 164 5.54 -14.21 23.42
N SER A 165 6.66 -13.54 23.14
CA SER A 165 7.06 -12.29 23.78
C SER A 165 7.86 -11.37 22.85
N VAL A 166 7.69 -10.06 23.02
CA VAL A 166 8.53 -9.05 22.33
C VAL A 166 10.02 -9.22 22.63
N LEU A 167 10.36 -9.84 23.76
CA LEU A 167 11.75 -10.12 24.14
C LEU A 167 12.37 -11.27 23.33
N ASP A 168 11.56 -12.10 22.67
CA ASP A 168 12.06 -13.21 21.83
C ASP A 168 12.68 -12.68 20.53
N ILE A 169 12.23 -11.50 20.11
CA ILE A 169 12.55 -10.88 18.82
C ILE A 169 13.33 -9.57 18.96
N THR A 170 13.62 -9.14 20.19
CA THR A 170 14.35 -7.89 20.43
C THR A 170 15.46 -8.04 21.46
N HIS A 171 16.43 -7.12 21.42
CA HIS A 171 17.45 -6.96 22.45
C HIS A 171 17.59 -5.49 22.88
N PRO A 172 18.02 -5.23 24.14
CA PRO A 172 18.17 -3.89 24.65
C PRO A 172 19.43 -3.20 24.13
N ILE A 173 19.30 -1.90 23.82
CA ILE A 173 20.41 -0.99 23.53
C ILE A 173 20.36 0.24 24.45
N ARG A 174 21.45 1.02 24.47
CA ARG A 174 21.60 2.24 25.31
C ARG A 174 21.27 2.00 26.79
N GLY A 175 21.78 0.90 27.34
CA GLY A 175 21.57 0.52 28.74
C GLY A 175 20.11 0.16 29.08
N GLY A 176 19.38 -0.42 28.12
CA GLY A 176 17.99 -0.87 28.33
C GLY A 176 16.91 0.17 28.00
N LYS A 177 17.29 1.34 27.50
CA LYS A 177 16.33 2.42 27.17
C LYS A 177 15.55 2.19 25.88
N HIS A 178 16.10 1.38 24.97
CA HIS A 178 15.41 1.01 23.73
C HIS A 178 15.57 -0.48 23.48
N LEU A 179 14.56 -1.07 22.87
CA LEU A 179 14.61 -2.40 22.27
C LEU A 179 14.73 -2.24 20.76
N VAL A 180 15.56 -3.07 20.13
CA VAL A 180 15.68 -3.17 18.68
C VAL A 180 15.53 -4.63 18.28
N PHE A 181 15.04 -4.89 17.08
CA PHE A 181 14.91 -6.24 16.56
C PHE A 181 16.26 -6.95 16.51
N ASN A 182 16.23 -8.28 16.67
CA ASN A 182 17.38 -9.13 16.41
C ASN A 182 17.73 -9.12 14.92
N ASP A 183 19.00 -9.36 14.61
CA ASP A 183 19.43 -9.50 13.21
C ASP A 183 18.70 -10.66 12.54
N ASN A 184 18.26 -10.46 11.29
CA ASN A 184 17.48 -11.41 10.50
C ASN A 184 16.06 -11.68 11.03
N GLU A 185 15.57 -10.88 11.98
CA GLU A 185 14.20 -11.04 12.46
C GLU A 185 13.19 -10.65 11.36
N LYS A 186 12.23 -11.54 11.11
CA LYS A 186 11.17 -11.34 10.14
C LYS A 186 9.94 -10.81 10.84
N TRP A 187 9.77 -9.50 10.86
CA TRP A 187 8.60 -8.88 11.48
C TRP A 187 7.84 -8.03 10.45
N PRO A 188 6.50 -8.16 10.39
CA PRO A 188 5.74 -7.49 9.36
C PRO A 188 5.69 -5.98 9.63
N CYS A 189 5.54 -5.22 8.56
CA CYS A 189 5.38 -3.78 8.59
C CYS A 189 4.36 -3.38 7.52
N ARG A 190 4.04 -2.09 7.43
CA ARG A 190 3.06 -1.57 6.47
C ARG A 190 3.35 -2.02 5.02
N TYR A 191 4.62 -2.07 4.61
CA TYR A 191 4.99 -2.42 3.24
C TYR A 191 4.75 -3.90 2.92
N HIS A 192 5.03 -4.80 3.87
CA HIS A 192 4.69 -6.22 3.72
C HIS A 192 3.17 -6.41 3.52
N LEU A 193 2.35 -5.69 4.30
CA LEU A 193 0.90 -5.70 4.11
C LEU A 193 0.49 -5.15 2.75
N ASP A 194 1.08 -4.03 2.32
CA ASP A 194 0.79 -3.44 1.01
C ASP A 194 1.12 -4.42 -0.13
N ILE A 195 2.25 -5.13 -0.06
CA ILE A 195 2.63 -6.15 -1.05
C ILE A 195 1.57 -7.25 -1.11
N LEU A 196 1.20 -7.85 0.03
CA LEU A 196 0.23 -8.95 0.04
C LEU A 196 -1.17 -8.47 -0.39
N ALA A 197 -1.59 -7.27 0.02
CA ALA A 197 -2.90 -6.72 -0.33
C ALA A 197 -3.08 -6.51 -1.85
N HIS A 198 -2.00 -6.18 -2.57
CA HIS A 198 -2.05 -5.85 -3.99
C HIS A 198 -1.52 -6.94 -4.92
N THR A 199 -1.09 -8.08 -4.39
CA THR A 199 -0.66 -9.25 -5.18
C THR A 199 -1.61 -10.43 -4.99
N SER A 200 -1.56 -11.39 -5.91
CA SER A 200 -2.46 -12.56 -5.89
C SER A 200 -1.75 -13.91 -5.94
N SER A 201 -0.48 -13.97 -6.35
CA SER A 201 0.29 -15.21 -6.50
C SER A 201 0.45 -16.01 -5.21
N TRP A 202 0.38 -15.36 -4.05
CA TRP A 202 0.46 -16.00 -2.74
C TRP A 202 -0.87 -16.59 -2.24
N LYS A 203 -2.01 -16.24 -2.87
CA LYS A 203 -3.34 -16.56 -2.33
C LYS A 203 -3.66 -18.05 -2.52
N ASN A 204 -3.63 -18.77 -1.41
CA ASN A 204 -4.17 -20.12 -1.26
C ASN A 204 -4.84 -20.23 0.13
N GLU A 205 -5.64 -21.27 0.37
CA GLU A 205 -6.39 -21.43 1.63
C GLU A 205 -5.50 -21.31 2.87
N GLN A 206 -4.32 -21.94 2.84
CA GLN A 206 -3.37 -21.93 3.95
C GLN A 206 -2.84 -20.51 4.22
N ASN A 207 -2.38 -19.81 3.18
CA ASN A 207 -1.83 -18.47 3.33
C ASN A 207 -2.90 -17.43 3.69
N ILE A 208 -4.11 -17.54 3.14
CA ILE A 208 -5.23 -16.68 3.52
C ILE A 208 -5.55 -16.88 4.99
N LYS A 209 -5.56 -18.13 5.47
CA LYS A 209 -5.77 -18.43 6.87
C LYS A 209 -4.68 -17.82 7.75
N ILE A 210 -3.40 -17.94 7.38
CA ILE A 210 -2.30 -17.30 8.11
C ILE A 210 -2.56 -15.79 8.23
N ILE A 211 -2.82 -15.10 7.11
CA ILE A 211 -3.07 -13.65 7.12
C ILE A 211 -4.34 -13.26 7.89
N ALA A 212 -5.38 -14.10 7.88
CA ALA A 212 -6.62 -13.85 8.62
C ALA A 212 -6.45 -14.08 10.13
N ASP A 213 -5.75 -15.14 10.53
CA ASP A 213 -5.43 -15.46 11.93
C ASP A 213 -4.45 -14.40 12.51
N GLU A 214 -3.57 -13.87 11.66
CA GLU A 214 -2.71 -12.71 11.93
C GLU A 214 -3.49 -11.39 12.05
N TRP A 215 -4.66 -11.30 11.42
CA TRP A 215 -5.49 -10.09 11.46
C TRP A 215 -6.19 -9.97 12.81
N GLY A 216 -5.41 -9.72 13.85
CA GLY A 216 -5.89 -9.10 15.07
C GLY A 216 -6.51 -7.72 14.76
N PRO A 217 -7.36 -7.17 15.63
CA PRO A 217 -8.07 -5.90 15.43
C PRO A 217 -7.18 -4.64 15.31
N TYR A 218 -5.87 -4.79 15.07
CA TYR A 218 -4.88 -3.75 15.14
C TYR A 218 -3.84 -3.83 14.00
N GLY A 219 -4.17 -3.22 12.86
CA GLY A 219 -3.21 -2.74 11.86
C GLY A 219 -3.44 -1.24 11.66
N GLY A 220 -2.74 -0.41 12.43
CA GLY A 220 -3.15 0.98 12.68
C GLY A 220 -3.25 1.90 11.44
N PHE A 221 -4.34 2.65 11.36
CA PHE A 221 -4.39 4.02 10.83
C PHE A 221 -5.35 4.86 11.68
N ARG A 222 -4.90 6.06 12.07
CA ARG A 222 -5.72 7.14 12.61
C ARG A 222 -6.49 7.72 11.41
N LEU A 223 -7.78 7.41 11.26
CA LEU A 223 -8.59 7.89 10.12
C LEU A 223 -9.03 9.33 10.35
N GLU A 224 -9.20 9.73 11.60
CA GLU A 224 -9.55 11.08 11.99
C GLU A 224 -8.31 11.95 12.27
N THR A 225 -8.29 13.17 11.74
CA THR A 225 -7.12 14.06 11.69
C THR A 225 -6.65 14.58 13.06
N ASP A 226 -7.56 14.65 14.06
CA ASP A 226 -7.25 15.09 15.43
C ASP A 226 -7.77 14.09 16.49
N TRP A 227 -6.85 13.37 17.12
CA TRP A 227 -7.13 12.41 18.19
C TRP A 227 -7.09 13.00 19.61
N LYS A 228 -6.84 14.30 19.75
CA LYS A 228 -7.00 14.98 21.04
C LYS A 228 -8.49 15.22 21.34
N SER A 229 -9.31 15.31 20.30
CA SER A 229 -10.77 15.34 20.42
C SER A 229 -11.34 13.97 20.82
N ARG A 230 -12.08 13.95 21.95
CA ARG A 230 -12.77 12.73 22.43
C ARG A 230 -13.73 12.15 21.40
N THR A 231 -14.43 12.99 20.65
CA THR A 231 -15.42 12.58 19.64
C THR A 231 -14.76 11.94 18.43
N ARG A 232 -13.66 12.51 17.93
CA ARG A 232 -12.93 12.00 16.76
C ARG A 232 -12.25 10.66 17.06
N LYS A 233 -11.73 10.50 18.27
CA LYS A 233 -11.25 9.21 18.77
C LYS A 233 -12.36 8.15 18.82
N ALA A 234 -13.58 8.54 19.23
CA ALA A 234 -14.72 7.64 19.24
C ALA A 234 -15.18 7.24 17.82
N CYS A 235 -15.08 8.13 16.82
CA CYS A 235 -15.37 7.82 15.42
C CYS A 235 -14.45 6.72 14.86
N ASP A 236 -13.14 6.83 15.06
CA ASP A 236 -12.16 5.82 14.62
C ASP A 236 -12.43 4.45 15.26
N ILE A 237 -12.73 4.43 16.56
CA ILE A 237 -13.01 3.20 17.31
C ILE A 237 -14.33 2.56 16.84
N THR A 238 -15.36 3.37 16.59
CA THR A 238 -16.67 2.89 16.14
C THR A 238 -16.61 2.33 14.72
N PHE A 239 -15.86 2.97 13.82
CA PHE A 239 -15.63 2.46 12.47
C PHE A 239 -14.89 1.10 12.48
N ARG A 240 -13.93 0.92 13.39
CA ARG A 240 -13.22 -0.36 13.58
C ARG A 240 -14.15 -1.46 14.10
N ALA A 241 -15.00 -1.14 15.08
CA ALA A 241 -16.00 -2.09 15.58
C ALA A 241 -16.98 -2.54 14.48
N LEU A 242 -17.37 -1.63 13.59
CA LEU A 242 -18.21 -1.93 12.43
C LEU A 242 -17.50 -2.84 11.42
N LEU A 243 -16.21 -2.62 11.14
CA LEU A 243 -15.42 -3.48 10.26
C LEU A 243 -15.29 -4.90 10.82
N ILE A 244 -15.00 -5.04 12.12
CA ILE A 244 -14.91 -6.35 12.78
C ILE A 244 -16.25 -7.10 12.70
N LEU A 245 -17.36 -6.42 12.98
CA LEU A 245 -18.70 -7.03 12.90
C LEU A 245 -19.10 -7.41 11.47
N HIS A 246 -18.65 -6.65 10.46
CA HIS A 246 -18.91 -6.96 9.06
C HIS A 246 -18.17 -8.23 8.63
N TYR A 247 -16.89 -8.34 8.96
CA TYR A 247 -16.07 -9.50 8.57
C TYR A 247 -16.26 -10.73 9.47
N ALA A 248 -16.73 -10.57 10.71
CA ALA A 248 -17.06 -11.71 11.58
C ALA A 248 -18.40 -12.39 11.24
N ASN A 249 -19.30 -11.72 10.51
CA ASN A 249 -20.61 -12.26 10.11
C ASN A 249 -20.67 -12.69 8.63
N GLU A 250 -19.69 -12.31 7.82
CA GLU A 250 -19.45 -12.89 6.51
C GLU A 250 -18.39 -13.97 6.68
N GLY A 251 -18.81 -15.14 7.15
CA GLY A 251 -17.93 -16.28 7.35
C GLY A 251 -17.09 -16.57 6.11
N VAL A 252 -15.79 -16.76 6.32
CA VAL A 252 -14.87 -17.44 5.40
C VAL A 252 -15.41 -18.81 5.05
#